data_AF-A0A291IDX4-F1
#
_entry.id   AF-A0A291IDX4-F1
#
_cell.length_a   1.000
_cell.length_b   1.000
_cell.length_c   1.000
_cell.angle_alpha   90.00
_cell.angle_beta   90.00
_cell.angle_gamma   90.00
#
_symmetry.space_group_name_H-M   'P 1'
#
loop_
_entity.id
_entity.type
_entity.pdbx_description
1 polymer ?
#
loop_
_entity_poly.entity_id
_entity_poly.type
_entity_poly.pdbx_seq_one_letter_code
_entity_poly.pdbx_strand_id
1 'polypeptide(L)' 'MSDNQADITDDVICYCSGTTAQQIKQLLDDGITDPDRISRITGAASGCGGCEYEFQQLIAEHNQAA' A
#
# COMPACT_ATOMS: atom_id res chain seq x y z
N MET A 1 -27.00 11.61 8.17
CA MET A 1 -26.44 10.27 8.45
C MET A 1 -25.18 10.19 7.58
N SER A 2 -24.09 10.85 7.97
CA SER A 2 -23.09 10.38 8.94
C SER A 2 -22.27 9.19 8.41
N ASP A 3 -20.99 9.50 8.17
CA ASP A 3 -19.82 8.66 8.39
C ASP A 3 -19.52 7.55 7.36
N ASN A 4 -18.76 7.95 6.34
CA ASN A 4 -17.35 7.54 6.16
C ASN A 4 -17.03 6.06 6.48
N GLN A 5 -17.71 5.11 5.84
CA GLN A 5 -17.25 3.72 5.81
C GLN A 5 -16.24 3.59 4.67
N ALA A 6 -15.01 4.05 4.92
CA ALA A 6 -13.87 3.63 4.12
C ALA A 6 -13.83 2.10 4.18
N ASP A 7 -13.98 1.52 3.01
CA ASP A 7 -14.19 0.12 2.71
C ASP A 7 -13.18 -0.75 3.46
N ILE A 8 -13.65 -1.50 4.47
CA ILE A 8 -12.86 -2.52 5.19
C ILE A 8 -12.85 -3.84 4.39
N THR A 9 -12.77 -3.75 3.07
CA THR A 9 -12.53 -4.95 2.28
C THR A 9 -11.02 -5.16 2.19
N ASP A 10 -10.65 -6.42 2.19
CA ASP A 10 -9.29 -6.93 2.17
C ASP A 10 -8.60 -6.48 0.85
N ASP A 11 -8.18 -5.22 0.77
CA ASP A 11 -7.61 -4.62 -0.45
C ASP A 11 -6.22 -5.19 -0.68
N VAL A 12 -6.19 -6.38 -1.27
CA VAL A 12 -5.00 -6.99 -1.84
C VAL A 12 -4.56 -6.11 -3.00
N ILE A 13 -3.56 -5.27 -2.75
CA ILE A 13 -2.96 -4.38 -3.76
C ILE A 13 -2.16 -5.21 -4.77
N CYS A 14 -1.43 -6.23 -4.30
CA CYS A 14 -0.63 -7.09 -5.16
C CYS A 14 -1.05 -8.55 -5.02
N TYR A 15 -1.75 -9.08 -6.03
CA TYR A 15 -2.08 -10.50 -6.09
C TYR A 15 -0.88 -11.41 -6.32
N CYS A 16 0.22 -10.88 -6.89
CA CYS A 16 1.42 -11.66 -7.19
C CYS A 16 2.19 -12.04 -5.91
N SER A 17 2.29 -11.13 -4.95
CA SER A 17 2.92 -11.34 -3.63
C SER A 17 1.92 -11.57 -2.50
N GLY A 18 0.63 -11.31 -2.72
CA GLY A 18 -0.39 -11.29 -1.67
C GLY A 18 -0.30 -10.06 -0.77
N THR A 19 0.31 -8.96 -1.23
CA THR A 19 0.48 -7.75 -0.42
C THR A 19 -0.84 -6.98 -0.31
N THR A 20 -1.22 -6.61 0.91
CA THR A 20 -2.42 -5.81 1.17
C THR A 20 -2.10 -4.35 1.46
N ALA A 21 -3.09 -3.47 1.26
CA ALA A 21 -2.99 -2.06 1.59
C ALA A 21 -2.65 -1.84 3.07
N GLN A 22 -3.19 -2.67 3.96
CA GLN A 22 -2.91 -2.60 5.40
C GLN A 22 -1.43 -2.86 5.71
N GLN A 23 -0.80 -3.85 5.07
CA GLN A 23 0.63 -4.11 5.25
C GLN A 23 1.48 -2.91 4.83
N ILE A 24 1.11 -2.25 3.73
CA ILE A 24 1.83 -1.06 3.25
C ILE A 24 1.65 0.10 4.24
N LYS A 25 0.42 0.35 4.71
CA LYS A 25 0.12 1.37 5.72
C LYS A 25 0.89 1.15 7.02
N GLN A 26 0.98 -0.11 7.50
CA GLN A 26 1.78 -0.43 8.70
C GLN A 26 3.26 -0.07 8.53
N LEU A 27 3.84 -0.34 7.35
CA LEU A 27 5.23 0.04 7.08
C LEU A 27 5.41 1.56 7.01
N LEU A 28 4.41 2.26 6.47
CA LEU A 28 4.40 3.73 6.44
C LEU A 28 4.31 4.32 7.86
N ASP A 29 3.45 3.76 8.71
CA ASP A 29 3.32 4.14 10.13
C ASP A 29 4.62 3.88 10.92
N ASP A 30 5.36 2.82 10.57
CA ASP A 30 6.71 2.52 11.10
C ASP A 30 7.78 3.53 10.61
N GLY A 31 7.41 4.48 9.75
CA GLY A 31 8.29 5.50 9.18
C GLY A 31 9.01 5.06 7.90
N ILE A 32 8.63 3.92 7.32
CA ILE A 32 9.17 3.45 6.04
C ILE A 32 8.33 4.03 4.92
N THR A 33 8.71 5.23 4.46
CA THR A 33 7.99 5.98 3.41
C THR A 33 8.55 5.78 2.00
N ASP A 34 9.63 5.00 1.89
CA ASP A 34 10.33 4.74 0.64
C ASP A 34 9.68 3.57 -0.12
N PRO A 35 9.13 3.81 -1.33
CA PRO A 35 8.43 2.78 -2.10
C PRO A 35 9.33 1.62 -2.52
N ASP A 36 10.60 1.89 -2.84
CA ASP A 36 11.59 0.84 -3.13
C ASP A 36 11.81 -0.06 -1.92
N ARG A 37 11.91 0.50 -0.72
CA ARG A 37 12.07 -0.25 0.51
C ARG A 37 10.82 -1.06 0.86
N ILE A 38 9.63 -0.47 0.74
CA ILE A 38 8.37 -1.20 0.96
C ILE A 38 8.23 -2.34 -0.05
N SER A 39 8.57 -2.11 -1.32
CA SER A 39 8.57 -3.14 -2.37
C SER A 39 9.51 -4.30 -2.03
N ARG A 40 10.71 -4.02 -1.51
CA ARG A 40 11.66 -5.06 -1.07
C ARG A 40 11.18 -5.86 0.14
N ILE A 41 10.42 -5.25 1.04
CA ILE A 41 9.90 -5.90 2.25
C ILE A 41 8.67 -6.75 1.92
N THR A 42 7.76 -6.21 1.12
CA THR A 42 6.45 -6.83 0.84
C THR A 42 6.44 -7.69 -0.43
N GLY A 43 7.36 -7.46 -1.35
CA GLY A 43 7.36 -8.05 -2.70
C GLY A 43 6.33 -7.42 -3.66
N ALA A 44 5.59 -6.39 -3.22
CA ALA A 44 4.73 -5.62 -4.13
C ALA A 44 5.60 -4.90 -5.16
N ALA A 45 5.10 -4.70 -6.38
CA ALA A 45 5.79 -4.00 -7.46
C ALA A 45 7.13 -4.62 -7.94
N SER A 46 7.60 -5.76 -7.39
CA SER A 46 8.87 -6.36 -7.77
C SER A 46 8.76 -7.49 -8.81
N GLY A 47 7.54 -7.86 -9.20
CA GLY A 47 7.26 -9.01 -10.07
C GLY A 47 6.53 -8.60 -11.36
N CYS A 48 5.21 -8.79 -11.35
CA CYS A 48 4.33 -8.62 -12.51
C CYS A 48 4.05 -7.16 -12.92
N GLY A 49 4.37 -6.19 -12.06
CA GLY A 49 4.16 -4.75 -12.29
C GLY A 49 2.71 -4.25 -12.22
N GLY A 50 1.71 -5.15 -12.25
CA GLY A 50 0.29 -4.76 -12.32
C GLY A 50 -0.22 -3.91 -11.15
N CYS A 51 0.44 -3.97 -9.99
CA CYS A 51 0.07 -3.21 -8.79
C CYS A 51 0.94 -1.95 -8.58
N GLU A 52 1.90 -1.65 -9.46
CA GLU A 52 2.86 -0.55 -9.27
C GLU A 52 2.17 0.81 -9.10
N TYR A 53 1.16 1.06 -9.93
CA TYR A 53 0.41 2.32 -9.89
C TYR A 53 -0.33 2.50 -8.56
N GLU A 54 -1.16 1.52 -8.18
CA GLU A 54 -1.91 1.53 -6.92
C GLU A 54 -0.98 1.63 -5.70
N PHE A 55 0.12 0.88 -5.73
CA PHE A 55 1.15 0.89 -4.71
C PHE A 55 1.77 2.29 -4.52
N GLN A 56 2.18 2.93 -5.61
CA GLN A 56 2.76 4.27 -5.57
C GLN A 56 1.74 5.33 -5.13
N GLN A 57 0.49 5.23 -5.61
CA GLN A 57 -0.58 6.13 -5.20
C GLN A 57 -0.84 6.03 -3.69
N LEU A 58 -0.98 4.82 -3.15
CA LEU A 58 -1.22 4.59 -1.73
C LEU A 58 -0.13 5.23 -0.84
N ILE A 59 1.14 5.07 -1.23
CA ILE A 59 2.28 5.64 -0.51
C ILE A 59 2.31 7.17 -0.64
N ALA A 60 2.04 7.69 -1.82
CA ALA A 60 2.01 9.14 -2.07
C ALA A 60 0.88 9.81 -1.26
N GLU A 61 -0.32 9.23 -1.26
CA GLU A 61 -1.48 9.72 -0.50
C GLU A 61 -1.19 9.74 1.00
N HIS A 62 -0.62 8.65 1.53
CA HIS A 62 -0.28 8.58 2.96
C HIS A 62 0.81 9.59 3.35
N ASN A 63 1.83 9.78 2.50
CA ASN A 63 2.88 10.78 2.72
C ASN A 63 2.39 12.23 2.62
N GLN A 64 1.34 12.50 1.83
CA GLN A 64 0.75 13.84 1.73
C GLN A 64 -0.24 14.14 2.87
N ALA A 65 -0.74 13.12 3.57
CA ALA A 65 -1.66 13.27 4.69
C ALA A 65 -0.96 13.41 6.06
N ALA A 66 0.36 13.23 6.11
CA ALA A 66 1.20 13.27 7.32
C ALA A 66 1.79 14.65 7.63
#